data_AF-A0A9E3Q6K2-F1
#
_entry.id   AF-A0A9E3Q6K2-F1
#
_cell.length_a   1.000
_cell.length_b   1.000
_cell.length_c   1.000
_cell.angle_alpha   90.00
_cell.angle_beta   90.00
_cell.angle_gamma   90.00
#
_symmetry.space_group_name_H-M   'P 1'
#
loop_
_entity.id
_entity.type
_entity.pdbx_description
1 polymer ?
#
loop_
_entity_poly.entity_id
_entity_poly.type
_entity_poly.pdbx_seq_one_letter_code
_entity_poly.pdbx_strand_id
1 'polypeptide(L)'
;MKSTKSHETPPALRSGQRRACLLLAGLLGLTGWTEPDPARAAVGPVPPYSSQVVRTWNLHTIAAITTDDGYADPLQATRTLAMVHVAMHDAVNAVLPFFESYAFDGRDAAADPEAAAAAAAHGVLLRLFPNHESQLDAWLLASTGTSSPTWAGTG
;
A
#
# COMPACT_ATOMS: atom_id res chain seq x y z
N MET A 1 -59.68 -3.08 0.60
CA MET A 1 -58.58 -3.85 0.02
C MET A 1 -57.25 -3.27 0.50
N LYS A 2 -56.53 -3.97 1.38
CA LYS A 2 -55.15 -3.62 1.79
C LYS A 2 -54.19 -4.37 0.86
N SER A 3 -53.44 -3.64 0.03
CA SER A 3 -52.43 -4.21 -0.85
C SER A 3 -51.13 -4.41 -0.07
N THR A 4 -50.68 -5.65 -0.01
CA THR A 4 -49.48 -6.10 0.71
C THR A 4 -48.23 -5.63 -0.01
N LYS A 5 -47.38 -4.88 0.70
CA LYS A 5 -46.05 -4.46 0.25
C LYS A 5 -45.12 -5.67 0.35
N SER A 6 -44.75 -6.25 -0.79
CA SER A 6 -43.74 -7.31 -0.85
C SER A 6 -42.39 -6.75 -0.39
N HIS A 7 -41.87 -7.35 0.68
CA HIS A 7 -40.59 -7.05 1.26
C HIS A 7 -39.53 -7.81 0.44
N GLU A 8 -38.70 -7.11 -0.32
CA GLU A 8 -37.54 -7.73 -0.96
C GLU A 8 -36.46 -8.04 0.09
N THR A 9 -35.97 -9.27 0.02
CA THR A 9 -34.96 -9.86 0.91
C THR A 9 -33.57 -9.53 0.37
N PRO A 10 -32.64 -8.95 1.16
CA PRO A 10 -31.28 -8.70 0.69
C PRO A 10 -30.49 -10.02 0.50
N PRO A 11 -29.61 -10.11 -0.51
CA PRO A 11 -28.83 -11.31 -0.79
C PRO A 11 -27.82 -11.61 0.33
N ALA A 12 -27.67 -12.91 0.61
CA ALA A 12 -26.87 -13.47 1.69
C ALA A 12 -25.37 -13.13 1.60
N LEU A 13 -24.81 -12.58 2.68
CA LEU A 13 -23.36 -12.47 2.89
C LEU A 13 -22.74 -13.88 2.95
N ARG A 14 -21.80 -14.15 2.04
CA ARG A 14 -21.04 -15.41 2.01
C ARG A 14 -20.21 -15.54 3.29
N SER A 15 -20.60 -16.52 4.09
CA SER A 15 -19.97 -16.98 5.32
C SER A 15 -18.61 -17.63 5.04
N GLY A 16 -17.53 -16.92 5.35
CA GLY A 16 -16.18 -17.47 5.43
C GLY A 16 -15.62 -17.29 6.84
N GLN A 17 -15.53 -18.39 7.59
CA GLN A 17 -14.80 -18.54 8.85
C GLN A 17 -15.41 -17.90 10.12
N ARG A 18 -16.53 -18.50 10.55
CA ARG A 18 -16.84 -18.59 11.98
C ARG A 18 -15.92 -19.65 12.60
N ARG A 19 -14.86 -19.25 13.31
CA ARG A 19 -14.24 -20.14 14.30
C ARG A 19 -15.15 -20.19 15.52
N ALA A 20 -16.04 -21.18 15.50
CA ALA A 20 -16.80 -21.62 16.64
C ALA A 20 -15.86 -22.10 17.75
N CYS A 21 -15.99 -21.54 18.95
CA CYS A 21 -15.53 -22.15 20.19
C CYS A 21 -16.39 -21.63 21.35
N LEU A 22 -17.52 -22.30 21.57
CA LEU A 22 -18.08 -22.53 22.90
C LEU A 22 -17.94 -24.06 23.08
N LEU A 23 -17.34 -24.60 24.14
CA LEU A 23 -17.82 -24.56 25.52
C LEU A 23 -16.72 -24.98 26.53
N LEU A 24 -16.72 -24.26 27.66
CA LEU A 24 -16.61 -24.69 29.07
C LEU A 24 -15.36 -25.42 29.64
N ALA A 25 -14.76 -24.68 30.59
CA ALA A 25 -14.25 -25.10 31.91
C ALA A 25 -12.85 -25.74 32.06
N GLY A 26 -11.99 -25.05 32.82
CA GLY A 26 -10.79 -25.60 33.44
C GLY A 26 -9.82 -24.51 33.94
N LEU A 27 -9.90 -24.15 35.23
CA LEU A 27 -8.97 -23.26 35.94
C LEU A 27 -7.56 -23.88 36.06
N LEU A 28 -6.54 -23.00 36.15
CA LEU A 28 -5.11 -23.19 36.52
C LEU A 28 -4.10 -23.41 35.36
N GLY A 29 -3.31 -22.36 35.09
CA GLY A 29 -2.10 -22.43 34.27
C GLY A 29 -1.71 -21.13 33.56
N LEU A 30 -1.70 -19.97 34.25
CA LEU A 30 -1.33 -18.68 33.64
C LEU A 30 0.20 -18.49 33.57
N THR A 31 0.87 -19.31 32.77
CA THR A 31 2.09 -18.94 32.03
C THR A 31 2.13 -19.78 30.76
N GLY A 32 1.15 -19.56 29.87
CA GLY A 32 1.24 -20.07 28.51
C GLY A 32 2.40 -19.37 27.81
N TRP A 33 3.56 -20.00 27.80
CA TRP A 33 4.61 -19.68 26.85
C TRP A 33 4.02 -19.97 25.48
N THR A 34 3.64 -18.92 24.74
CA THR A 34 3.31 -19.05 23.34
C THR A 34 4.59 -19.48 22.64
N GLU A 35 4.71 -20.75 22.28
CA GLU A 35 5.75 -21.19 21.37
C GLU A 35 5.68 -20.32 20.12
N PRO A 36 6.77 -19.62 19.76
CA PRO A 36 6.77 -18.80 18.57
C PRO A 36 6.43 -19.68 17.38
N ASP A 37 5.37 -19.31 16.65
CA ASP A 37 4.91 -20.02 15.47
C ASP A 37 6.10 -20.22 14.51
N PRO A 38 6.49 -21.47 14.18
CA PRO A 38 7.61 -21.73 13.29
C PRO A 38 7.39 -21.11 11.90
N ALA A 39 6.14 -20.82 11.50
CA ALA A 39 5.84 -20.09 10.28
C ALA A 39 6.31 -18.61 10.37
N ARG A 40 6.29 -18.01 11.57
CA ARG A 40 6.81 -16.65 11.81
C ARG A 40 8.34 -16.61 11.87
N ALA A 41 8.98 -17.73 12.24
CA ALA A 41 10.43 -17.88 12.26
C ALA A 41 11.05 -18.06 10.85
N ALA A 42 10.24 -18.32 9.82
CA ALA A 42 10.68 -18.55 8.45
C ALA A 42 10.77 -17.29 7.58
N VAL A 43 10.57 -16.10 8.15
CA VAL A 43 10.89 -14.84 7.45
C VAL A 43 12.42 -14.71 7.45
N GLY A 44 13.04 -14.97 6.30
CA GLY A 44 14.46 -14.68 6.10
C GLY A 44 14.78 -13.19 6.36
N PRO A 45 16.05 -12.78 6.37
CA PRO A 45 16.42 -11.38 6.58
C PRO A 45 15.61 -10.49 5.62
N VAL A 46 14.68 -9.69 6.17
CA VAL A 46 13.97 -8.70 5.37
C VAL A 46 15.05 -7.75 4.87
N PRO A 47 15.20 -7.54 3.55
CA PRO A 47 16.09 -6.51 3.04
C PRO A 47 15.78 -5.20 3.76
N PRO A 48 16.77 -4.39 4.17
CA PRO A 48 16.48 -3.12 4.80
C PRO A 48 15.81 -2.20 3.78
N TYR A 49 14.48 -2.24 3.70
CA TYR A 49 13.71 -1.33 2.86
C TYR A 49 13.80 0.08 3.44
N SER A 50 14.09 1.07 2.60
CA SER A 50 14.22 2.45 3.00
C SER A 50 12.88 3.19 2.86
N SER A 51 12.52 4.02 3.84
CA SER A 51 11.38 4.94 3.71
C SER A 51 11.67 6.15 2.82
N GLN A 52 12.89 6.24 2.28
CA GLN A 52 13.37 7.38 1.51
C GLN A 52 12.56 7.60 0.23
N VAL A 53 12.14 6.55 -0.47
CA VAL A 53 11.33 6.67 -1.68
C VAL A 53 9.99 7.34 -1.39
N VAL A 54 9.30 6.93 -0.33
CA VAL A 54 8.01 7.50 0.08
C VAL A 54 8.17 8.97 0.49
N ARG A 55 9.24 9.30 1.22
CA ARG A 55 9.54 10.69 1.60
C ARG A 55 9.87 11.56 0.39
N THR A 56 10.63 11.03 -0.55
CA THR A 56 11.03 11.73 -1.78
C THR A 56 9.81 12.04 -2.64
N TRP A 57 8.93 11.06 -2.86
CA TRP A 57 7.70 11.25 -3.63
C TRP A 57 6.66 12.14 -2.93
N ASN A 58 6.63 12.17 -1.60
CA ASN A 58 5.86 13.19 -0.87
C ASN A 58 6.36 14.61 -1.20
N LEU A 59 7.69 14.84 -1.16
CA LEU A 59 8.25 16.14 -1.51
C LEU A 59 8.01 16.51 -2.98
N HIS A 60 8.13 15.55 -3.89
CA HIS A 60 7.79 15.74 -5.31
C HIS A 60 6.31 16.08 -5.52
N THR A 61 5.41 15.43 -4.79
CA THR A 61 3.98 15.74 -4.86
C THR A 61 3.70 17.17 -4.41
N ILE A 62 4.30 17.62 -3.30
CA ILE A 62 4.19 19.00 -2.84
C ILE A 62 4.76 19.98 -3.87
N ALA A 63 5.91 19.64 -4.48
CA ALA A 63 6.53 20.47 -5.51
C ALA A 63 5.65 20.56 -6.78
N ALA A 64 5.05 19.45 -7.21
CA ALA A 64 4.15 19.41 -8.35
C ALA A 64 2.91 20.28 -8.11
N ILE A 65 2.25 20.15 -6.95
CA ILE A 65 1.12 20.99 -6.55
C ILE A 65 1.54 22.47 -6.52
N THR A 66 2.65 22.79 -5.87
CA THR A 66 3.15 24.17 -5.77
C THR A 66 3.49 24.77 -7.13
N THR A 67 4.00 23.96 -8.06
CA THR A 67 4.32 24.40 -9.42
C THR A 67 3.06 24.61 -10.26
N ASP A 68 2.03 23.79 -10.05
CA ASP A 68 0.78 23.82 -10.82
C ASP A 68 -0.06 25.06 -10.48
N ASP A 69 -0.33 25.29 -9.19
CA ASP A 69 -1.26 26.35 -8.76
C ASP A 69 -0.76 27.19 -7.57
N GLY A 70 0.47 26.96 -7.10
CA GLY A 70 0.99 27.65 -5.90
C GLY A 70 0.35 27.18 -4.60
N TYR A 71 -0.26 25.99 -4.57
CA TYR A 71 -1.04 25.49 -3.44
C TYR A 71 -2.31 26.33 -3.18
N ALA A 72 -2.95 26.81 -4.25
CA ALA A 72 -4.11 27.70 -4.14
C ALA A 72 -5.37 26.99 -3.60
N ASP A 73 -5.54 25.69 -3.89
CA ASP A 73 -6.64 24.87 -3.37
C ASP A 73 -6.14 23.77 -2.39
N PRO A 74 -6.23 24.02 -1.06
CA PRO A 74 -5.81 23.04 -0.05
C PRO A 74 -6.60 21.71 -0.09
N LEU A 75 -7.86 21.71 -0.55
CA LEU A 75 -8.66 20.49 -0.63
C LEU A 75 -8.19 19.62 -1.79
N GLN A 76 -7.91 20.22 -2.95
CA GLN A 76 -7.32 19.50 -4.08
C GLN A 76 -5.91 19.02 -3.75
N ALA A 77 -5.09 19.85 -3.11
CA ALA A 77 -3.75 19.45 -2.67
C ALA A 77 -3.81 18.22 -1.75
N THR A 78 -4.71 18.22 -0.76
CA THR A 78 -4.92 17.08 0.15
C THR A 78 -5.39 15.84 -0.60
N ARG A 79 -6.29 16.00 -1.57
CA ARG A 79 -6.79 14.89 -2.41
C ARG A 79 -5.65 14.28 -3.22
N THR A 80 -4.81 15.10 -3.84
CA THR A 80 -3.65 14.67 -4.62
C THR A 80 -2.67 13.88 -3.76
N LEU A 81 -2.30 14.40 -2.59
CA LEU A 81 -1.44 13.69 -1.63
C LEU A 81 -2.02 12.33 -1.23
N ALA A 82 -3.33 12.27 -0.92
CA ALA A 82 -3.99 11.03 -0.57
C ALA A 82 -3.95 10.00 -1.70
N MET A 83 -4.25 10.41 -2.95
CA MET A 83 -4.21 9.51 -4.11
C MET A 83 -2.80 8.96 -4.35
N VAL A 84 -1.76 9.80 -4.26
CA VAL A 84 -0.37 9.37 -4.43
C VAL A 84 0.03 8.37 -3.33
N HIS A 85 -0.31 8.66 -2.07
CA HIS A 85 0.02 7.76 -0.96
C HIS A 85 -0.73 6.43 -1.01
N VAL A 86 -2.00 6.41 -1.42
CA VAL A 86 -2.75 5.16 -1.61
C VAL A 86 -2.15 4.33 -2.74
N ALA A 87 -1.76 4.96 -3.86
CA ALA A 87 -1.13 4.25 -4.97
C ALA A 87 0.22 3.64 -4.58
N MET A 88 1.06 4.39 -3.86
CA MET A 88 2.34 3.86 -3.33
C MET A 88 2.11 2.71 -2.34
N HIS A 89 1.13 2.85 -1.45
CA HIS A 89 0.77 1.79 -0.50
C HIS A 89 0.42 0.50 -1.24
N ASP A 90 -0.51 0.56 -2.20
CA ASP A 90 -0.96 -0.62 -2.91
C ASP A 90 0.12 -1.22 -3.80
N ALA A 91 0.99 -0.40 -4.39
CA ALA A 91 2.11 -0.88 -5.18
C ALA A 91 3.12 -1.66 -4.32
N VAL A 92 3.47 -1.15 -3.14
CA VAL A 92 4.32 -1.90 -2.19
C VAL A 92 3.61 -3.16 -1.70
N ASN A 93 2.31 -3.07 -1.41
CA ASN A 93 1.52 -4.22 -0.96
C ASN A 93 1.34 -5.29 -2.05
N ALA A 94 1.41 -4.92 -3.33
CA ALA A 94 1.43 -5.87 -4.44
C ALA A 94 2.71 -6.73 -4.46
N VAL A 95 3.83 -6.18 -3.97
CA VAL A 95 5.11 -6.89 -3.82
C VAL A 95 5.16 -7.65 -2.49
N LEU A 96 4.76 -6.97 -1.40
CA LEU A 96 4.84 -7.43 -0.03
C LEU A 96 3.44 -7.36 0.63
N PRO A 97 2.59 -8.40 0.46
CA PRO A 97 1.16 -8.35 0.80
C PRO A 97 0.91 -8.52 2.31
N PHE A 98 1.39 -7.56 3.11
CA PHE A 98 1.18 -7.52 4.57
C PHE A 98 -0.11 -6.82 4.97
N PHE A 99 -0.66 -5.98 4.11
CA PHE A 99 -1.81 -5.11 4.39
C PHE A 99 -2.96 -5.35 3.40
N GLU A 100 -4.11 -4.75 3.69
CA GLU A 100 -5.25 -4.75 2.78
C GLU A 100 -5.01 -3.74 1.65
N SER A 101 -5.23 -4.15 0.40
CA SER A 101 -5.18 -3.27 -0.76
C SER A 101 -6.41 -2.35 -0.83
N TYR A 102 -6.28 -1.11 -1.33
CA TYR A 102 -7.40 -0.16 -1.38
C TYR A 102 -7.97 0.06 -2.79
N ALA A 103 -7.11 0.39 -3.75
CA ALA A 103 -7.43 0.71 -5.13
C ALA A 103 -6.86 -0.32 -6.13
N PHE A 104 -5.76 -0.99 -5.79
CA PHE A 104 -5.12 -2.02 -6.63
C PHE A 104 -4.78 -3.29 -5.84
N ASP A 105 -5.26 -4.45 -6.30
CA ASP A 105 -5.14 -5.77 -5.66
C ASP A 105 -4.25 -6.77 -6.42
N GLY A 106 -3.55 -6.31 -7.47
CA GLY A 106 -2.59 -7.12 -8.21
C GLY A 106 -1.40 -7.56 -7.36
N ARG A 107 -0.62 -8.52 -7.89
CA ARG A 107 0.52 -9.12 -7.19
C ARG A 107 1.71 -9.30 -8.13
N ASP A 108 2.88 -8.89 -7.67
CA ASP A 108 4.15 -9.15 -8.33
C ASP A 108 5.25 -9.24 -7.27
N ALA A 109 5.51 -10.46 -6.81
CA ALA A 109 6.52 -10.72 -5.78
C ALA A 109 7.97 -10.58 -6.30
N ALA A 110 8.18 -10.42 -7.61
CA ALA A 110 9.50 -10.26 -8.22
C ALA A 110 9.89 -8.79 -8.44
N ALA A 111 8.94 -7.86 -8.29
CA ALA A 111 9.21 -6.43 -8.43
C ALA A 111 10.00 -5.87 -7.26
N ASP A 112 10.77 -4.80 -7.51
CA ASP A 112 11.39 -4.00 -6.46
C ASP A 112 10.32 -3.08 -5.82
N PRO A 113 10.11 -3.14 -4.49
CA PRO A 113 9.05 -2.37 -3.85
C PRO A 113 9.29 -0.86 -3.87
N GLU A 114 10.55 -0.40 -3.89
CA GLU A 114 10.87 1.03 -3.98
C GLU A 114 10.58 1.54 -5.41
N ALA A 115 11.01 0.81 -6.43
CA ALA A 115 10.70 1.12 -7.82
C ALA A 115 9.19 1.07 -8.10
N ALA A 116 8.47 0.10 -7.54
CA ALA A 116 7.02 -0.02 -7.66
C ALA A 116 6.30 1.19 -7.03
N ALA A 117 6.73 1.62 -5.82
CA ALA A 117 6.21 2.83 -5.19
C ALA A 117 6.45 4.07 -6.06
N ALA A 118 7.67 4.23 -6.58
CA ALA A 118 8.03 5.36 -7.43
C ALA A 118 7.19 5.41 -8.73
N ALA A 119 7.04 4.28 -9.41
CA ALA A 119 6.25 4.18 -10.63
C ALA A 119 4.76 4.49 -10.36
N ALA A 120 4.21 4.03 -9.23
CA ALA A 120 2.82 4.30 -8.87
C ALA A 120 2.58 5.79 -8.56
N ALA A 121 3.49 6.44 -7.83
CA ALA A 121 3.42 7.88 -7.57
C ALA A 121 3.52 8.69 -8.87
N HIS A 122 4.46 8.34 -9.74
CA HIS A 122 4.61 8.94 -11.07
C HIS A 122 3.32 8.83 -11.88
N GLY A 123 2.72 7.64 -11.98
CA GLY A 123 1.51 7.41 -12.78
C GLY A 123 0.31 8.24 -12.30
N VAL A 124 0.13 8.38 -10.97
CA VAL A 124 -0.90 9.26 -10.41
C VAL A 124 -0.63 10.72 -10.76
N LEU A 125 0.60 11.20 -10.52
CA LEU A 125 0.95 12.59 -10.77
C LEU A 125 0.88 12.96 -12.25
N LEU A 126 1.32 12.09 -13.15
CA LEU A 126 1.22 12.31 -14.60
C LEU A 126 -0.24 12.44 -15.05
N ARG A 127 -1.14 11.67 -14.44
CA ARG A 127 -2.57 11.75 -14.75
C ARG A 127 -3.21 13.06 -14.28
N LEU A 128 -2.74 13.61 -13.17
CA LEU A 128 -3.27 14.83 -12.56
C LEU A 128 -2.64 16.10 -13.14
N PHE A 129 -1.33 16.04 -13.44
CA PHE A 129 -0.51 17.16 -13.92
C PHE A 129 0.19 16.80 -15.24
N PRO A 130 -0.57 16.59 -16.34
CA PRO A 130 0.00 16.16 -17.61
C PRO A 130 1.02 17.16 -18.18
N ASN A 131 0.91 18.45 -17.84
CA ASN A 131 1.86 19.47 -18.27
C ASN A 131 3.24 19.34 -17.59
N HIS A 132 3.37 18.50 -16.56
CA HIS A 132 4.61 18.31 -15.79
C HIS A 132 5.36 17.03 -16.18
N GLU A 133 4.96 16.35 -17.26
CA GLU A 133 5.50 15.06 -17.70
C GLU A 133 7.04 15.00 -17.67
N SER A 134 7.72 15.94 -18.33
CA SER A 134 9.19 15.94 -18.39
C SER A 134 9.86 16.03 -17.01
N GLN A 135 9.26 16.73 -16.04
CA GLN A 135 9.79 16.81 -14.68
C GLN A 135 9.51 15.52 -13.90
N LEU A 136 8.31 14.97 -14.04
CA LEU A 136 7.92 13.71 -13.39
C LEU A 136 8.79 12.55 -13.87
N ASP A 137 9.07 12.46 -15.17
CA ASP A 137 9.95 11.45 -15.76
C ASP A 137 11.37 11.55 -15.22
N ALA A 138 11.88 12.77 -15.05
CA ALA A 138 13.20 12.99 -14.48
C ALA A 138 13.28 12.52 -13.02
N TRP A 139 12.23 12.75 -12.22
CA TRP A 139 12.15 12.24 -10.85
C TRP A 139 12.06 10.72 -10.79
N LEU A 140 11.28 10.11 -11.69
CA LEU A 140 11.19 8.65 -11.78
C LEU A 140 12.55 8.04 -12.13
N LEU A 141 13.23 8.56 -13.16
CA LEU A 141 14.56 8.10 -13.56
C LEU A 141 15.58 8.19 -12.42
N ALA A 142 15.55 9.29 -11.65
CA ALA A 142 16.43 9.46 -10.49
C ALA A 142 16.16 8.43 -9.37
N SER A 143 14.89 8.09 -9.14
CA SER A 143 14.51 7.10 -8.13
C SER A 143 14.94 5.67 -8.50
N THR A 144 14.91 5.31 -9.78
CA THR A 144 15.33 3.99 -10.26
C THR A 144 16.83 3.86 -10.52
N GLY A 145 17.55 4.98 -10.65
CA GLY A 145 19.01 5.00 -10.85
C GLY A 145 19.85 4.74 -9.59
N THR A 146 19.22 4.74 -8.40
CA THR A 146 19.93 4.65 -7.10
C THR A 146 19.91 3.24 -6.49
N SER A 147 19.09 2.32 -7.00
CA SER A 147 19.03 0.93 -6.54
C SER A 147 20.20 0.09 -7.09
N SER A 148 21.42 0.38 -6.62
CA SER A 148 22.55 -0.54 -6.78
C SER A 148 22.26 -1.80 -5.95
N PRO A 149 22.38 -3.01 -6.51
CA PRO A 149 22.19 -4.23 -5.75
C PRO A 149 23.29 -4.34 -4.68
N THR A 150 22.92 -4.38 -3.40
CA THR A 150 23.87 -4.54 -2.28
C THR A 150 24.56 -5.92 -2.25
N TRP A 151 24.37 -6.76 -3.27
CA TRP A 151 25.09 -8.02 -3.46
C TRP A 151 26.33 -7.90 -4.35
N ALA A 152 26.61 -6.75 -4.96
CA ALA A 152 27.84 -6.51 -5.71
C ALA A 152 29.04 -6.44 -4.74
N GLY A 153 29.55 -7.62 -4.38
CA GLY A 153 30.63 -7.80 -3.42
C GLY A 153 31.93 -7.11 -3.84
N THR A 154 32.54 -6.45 -2.88
CA THR A 154 33.98 -6.17 -2.90
C THR A 154 34.71 -7.44 -2.47
N GLY A 155 35.39 -8.06 -3.43
CA GLY A 155 36.52 -8.95 -3.15
C GLY A 155 37.77 -8.17 -2.76
#